data_AF-A0A161J6V4-F1
#
_entry.id   AF-A0A161J6V4-F1
#
_cell.length_a   1.000
_cell.length_b   1.000
_cell.length_c   1.000
_cell.angle_alpha   90.00
_cell.angle_beta   90.00
_cell.angle_gamma   90.00
#
_symmetry.space_group_name_H-M   'P 1'
#
loop_
_entity.id
_entity.type
_entity.pdbx_description
1 polymer ?
#
loop_
_entity_poly.entity_id
_entity_poly.type
_entity_poly.pdbx_seq_one_letter_code
_entity_poly.pdbx_strand_id
1 'polypeptide(L)'
;MLKRAMRVGTTVVLATAATLTLGGPAEAGTGQEICYQAHVQDRGWLPWVCNGAWAGTRGEGKNLEALRVTTNYGEICLRAHRSRYGWDSTEQCAKPGKTVQIGTEGMNVPIEAIEYVERPGGSGGYVFSTAHLRDKGDVPHYRTSTYHTGWNYYARLGTTGEARPMEAVRFNWS
;
A
#
# COMPACT_ATOMS: atom_id res chain seq x y z
N MET A 1 28.36 -53.39 -39.05
CA MET A 1 28.39 -52.91 -37.65
C MET A 1 28.54 -51.40 -37.67
N LEU A 2 27.57 -50.63 -37.15
CA LEU A 2 27.77 -49.27 -36.64
C LEU A 2 26.55 -48.92 -35.77
N LYS A 3 26.74 -48.84 -34.43
CA LYS A 3 25.69 -48.44 -33.48
C LYS A 3 25.67 -46.90 -33.39
N ARG A 4 24.55 -46.25 -33.73
CA ARG A 4 24.33 -44.84 -33.40
C ARG A 4 23.73 -44.75 -31.98
N ALA A 5 24.48 -44.17 -31.06
CA ALA A 5 23.99 -43.81 -29.72
C ALA A 5 23.33 -42.43 -29.77
N MET A 6 22.06 -42.34 -29.39
CA MET A 6 21.30 -41.09 -29.25
C MET A 6 21.37 -40.66 -27.78
N ARG A 7 21.97 -39.50 -27.50
CA ARG A 7 22.01 -38.90 -26.15
C ARG A 7 20.74 -38.08 -25.94
N VAL A 8 19.90 -38.47 -24.98
CA VAL A 8 18.77 -37.66 -24.50
C VAL A 8 19.34 -36.69 -23.45
N GLY A 9 19.30 -35.39 -23.74
CA GLY A 9 19.65 -34.35 -22.79
C GLY A 9 18.49 -34.10 -21.82
N THR A 10 18.67 -34.41 -20.55
CA THR A 10 17.71 -34.07 -19.50
C THR A 10 17.99 -32.65 -19.02
N THR A 11 17.13 -31.71 -19.39
CA THR A 11 17.16 -30.34 -18.83
C THR A 11 16.51 -30.39 -17.45
N VAL A 12 17.29 -30.22 -16.40
CA VAL A 12 16.78 -30.03 -15.03
C VAL A 12 16.41 -28.56 -14.88
N VAL A 13 15.10 -28.27 -14.82
CA VAL A 13 14.60 -26.96 -14.41
C VAL A 13 14.59 -26.94 -12.89
N LEU A 14 15.51 -26.20 -12.28
CA LEU A 14 15.50 -25.93 -10.85
C LEU A 14 14.38 -24.93 -10.54
N ALA A 15 13.28 -25.40 -9.96
CA ALA A 15 12.28 -24.52 -9.37
C ALA A 15 12.82 -24.00 -8.03
N THR A 16 13.13 -22.70 -7.98
CA THR A 16 13.41 -22.02 -6.70
C THR A 16 12.10 -21.88 -5.93
N ALA A 17 12.05 -22.46 -4.73
CA ALA A 17 10.91 -22.30 -3.83
C ALA A 17 10.85 -20.84 -3.34
N ALA A 18 9.77 -20.13 -3.69
CA ALA A 18 9.45 -18.86 -3.08
C ALA A 18 8.90 -19.12 -1.67
N THR A 19 9.62 -18.67 -0.65
CA THR A 19 9.16 -18.71 0.75
C THR A 19 7.98 -17.76 0.91
N LEU A 20 6.77 -18.31 0.98
CA LEU A 20 5.57 -17.57 1.33
C LEU A 20 5.59 -17.27 2.83
N THR A 21 6.00 -16.06 3.22
CA THR A 21 5.81 -15.60 4.61
C THR A 21 4.33 -15.29 4.81
N LEU A 22 3.61 -16.15 5.53
CA LEU A 22 2.29 -15.81 6.06
C LEU A 22 2.45 -14.59 6.97
N GLY A 23 1.71 -13.51 6.67
CA GLY A 23 1.71 -12.30 7.48
C GLY A 23 1.46 -12.61 8.95
N GLY A 24 2.08 -11.84 9.85
CA GLY A 24 1.93 -11.97 11.30
C GLY A 24 0.46 -11.89 11.76
N PRO A 25 0.19 -12.17 13.04
CA PRO A 25 -1.17 -12.27 13.55
C PRO A 25 -1.96 -11.00 13.21
N ALA A 26 -3.08 -11.19 12.49
CA ALA A 26 -4.10 -10.17 12.37
C ALA A 26 -4.56 -9.86 13.80
N GLU A 27 -4.28 -8.67 14.29
CA GLU A 27 -4.79 -8.25 15.61
C GLU A 27 -6.31 -8.29 15.56
N ALA A 28 -6.93 -8.94 16.55
CA ALA A 28 -8.37 -9.19 16.59
C ALA A 28 -9.12 -7.86 16.62
N GLY A 29 -9.61 -7.44 15.45
CA GLY A 29 -10.24 -6.14 15.25
C GLY A 29 -11.63 -6.04 15.84
N THR A 30 -12.02 -4.80 16.17
CA THR A 30 -13.34 -4.28 16.59
C THR A 30 -14.48 -4.53 15.57
N GLY A 31 -14.26 -5.38 14.56
CA GLY A 31 -15.09 -5.50 13.35
C GLY A 31 -14.86 -4.38 12.34
N GLN A 32 -14.00 -3.40 12.64
CA GLN A 32 -13.65 -2.29 11.75
C GLN A 32 -12.54 -2.71 10.78
N GLU A 33 -12.75 -2.48 9.50
CA GLU A 33 -11.84 -2.90 8.44
C GLU A 33 -11.51 -1.73 7.51
N ILE A 34 -10.22 -1.58 7.24
CA ILE A 34 -9.70 -0.85 6.09
C ILE A 34 -9.00 -1.85 5.18
N CYS A 35 -9.52 -1.96 3.95
CA CYS A 35 -8.98 -2.82 2.91
C CYS A 35 -8.41 -1.97 1.78
N TYR A 36 -7.29 -2.41 1.23
CA TYR A 36 -6.55 -1.67 0.22
C TYR A 36 -5.76 -2.60 -0.67
N GLN A 37 -5.49 -2.14 -1.88
CA GLN A 37 -4.58 -2.79 -2.83
C GLN A 37 -3.72 -1.74 -3.51
N ALA A 38 -2.50 -2.14 -3.87
CA ALA A 38 -1.52 -1.28 -4.54
C ALA A 38 -1.43 -1.65 -6.02
N HIS A 39 -1.39 -0.63 -6.88
CA HIS A 39 -0.90 -0.77 -8.25
C HIS A 39 0.62 -0.57 -8.22
N VAL A 40 1.35 -1.61 -8.58
CA VAL A 40 2.81 -1.62 -8.56
C VAL A 40 3.35 -1.61 -9.98
N GLN A 41 4.37 -0.80 -10.21
CA GLN A 41 5.10 -0.71 -11.47
C GLN A 41 5.45 -2.11 -12.02
N ASP A 42 5.13 -2.34 -13.30
CA ASP A 42 5.34 -3.61 -14.03
C ASP A 42 4.58 -4.83 -13.49
N ARG A 43 3.79 -4.69 -12.41
CA ARG A 43 3.01 -5.77 -11.80
C ARG A 43 1.49 -5.55 -11.90
N GLY A 44 1.06 -4.31 -12.05
CA GLY A 44 -0.34 -3.95 -12.03
C GLY A 44 -0.93 -3.96 -10.61
N TRP A 45 -2.25 -4.17 -10.52
CA TRP A 45 -2.94 -4.34 -9.25
C TRP A 45 -2.58 -5.66 -8.60
N LEU A 46 -2.01 -5.59 -7.39
CA LEU A 46 -1.82 -6.74 -6.53
C LEU A 46 -3.11 -7.07 -5.75
N PRO A 47 -3.23 -8.27 -5.15
CA PRO A 47 -4.42 -8.64 -4.39
C PRO A 47 -4.75 -7.66 -3.26
N TRP A 48 -6.05 -7.53 -2.95
CA TRP A 48 -6.52 -6.82 -1.77
C TRP A 48 -5.97 -7.42 -0.49
N VAL A 49 -5.59 -6.53 0.41
CA VAL A 49 -5.25 -6.85 1.78
C VAL A 49 -6.06 -5.94 2.70
N CYS A 50 -6.19 -6.32 3.97
CA CYS A 50 -6.86 -5.51 4.96
C CYS A 50 -6.00 -5.43 6.23
N ASN A 51 -6.29 -4.45 7.08
CA ASN A 51 -5.83 -4.33 8.47
C ASN A 51 -4.47 -4.98 8.79
N GLY A 52 -3.42 -4.17 8.76
CA GLY A 52 -2.10 -4.58 9.21
C GLY A 52 -1.34 -5.47 8.23
N ALA A 53 -1.91 -5.88 7.10
CA ALA A 53 -1.15 -6.51 6.03
C ALA A 53 -0.43 -5.47 5.14
N TRP A 54 0.58 -5.89 4.39
CA TRP A 54 1.28 -4.99 3.45
C TRP A 54 0.66 -5.09 2.05
N ALA A 55 0.39 -3.93 1.43
CA ALA A 55 0.08 -3.83 0.01
C ALA A 55 1.26 -3.21 -0.73
N GLY A 56 1.77 -3.88 -1.76
CA GLY A 56 2.93 -3.45 -2.55
C GLY A 56 4.06 -4.48 -2.53
N THR A 57 5.28 -4.06 -2.88
CA THR A 57 6.45 -4.93 -3.03
C THR A 57 7.65 -4.35 -2.29
N ARG A 58 7.74 -4.64 -0.99
CA ARG A 58 8.81 -4.12 -0.12
C ARG A 58 10.19 -4.62 -0.57
N GLY A 59 11.12 -3.69 -0.81
CA GLY A 59 12.52 -4.02 -1.12
C GLY A 59 12.75 -4.52 -2.55
N GLU A 60 11.73 -4.51 -3.41
CA GLU A 60 11.87 -4.90 -4.83
C GLU A 60 12.30 -3.75 -5.75
N GLY A 61 12.44 -2.53 -5.24
CA GLY A 61 12.80 -1.38 -6.08
C GLY A 61 11.68 -0.92 -7.01
N LYS A 62 10.44 -1.36 -6.78
CA LYS A 62 9.27 -1.06 -7.63
C LYS A 62 8.39 0.03 -7.02
N ASN A 63 7.91 0.93 -7.87
CA ASN A 63 7.08 2.05 -7.45
C ASN A 63 5.65 1.61 -7.16
N LEU A 64 5.08 2.06 -6.04
CA LEU A 64 3.65 2.13 -5.82
C LEU A 64 3.11 3.34 -6.59
N GLU A 65 2.30 3.10 -7.61
CA GLU A 65 1.79 4.14 -8.50
C GLU A 65 0.37 4.57 -8.15
N ALA A 66 -0.44 3.65 -7.64
CA ALA A 66 -1.80 3.90 -7.21
C ALA A 66 -2.18 3.06 -5.99
N LEU A 67 -3.17 3.54 -5.25
CA LEU A 67 -3.76 2.84 -4.13
C LEU A 67 -5.28 2.89 -4.26
N ARG A 68 -5.93 1.74 -4.15
CA ARG A 68 -7.37 1.66 -3.91
C ARG A 68 -7.63 1.37 -2.45
N VAL A 69 -8.64 2.01 -1.89
CA VAL A 69 -9.02 1.89 -0.48
C VAL A 69 -10.53 1.75 -0.38
N THR A 70 -10.98 0.86 0.50
CA THR A 70 -12.36 0.74 0.95
C THR A 70 -12.39 0.51 2.46
N THR A 71 -13.46 0.94 3.11
CA THR A 71 -13.67 0.75 4.54
C THR A 71 -15.07 0.19 4.80
N ASN A 72 -15.29 -0.44 5.95
CA ASN A 72 -16.63 -0.76 6.47
C ASN A 72 -17.08 0.20 7.59
N TYR A 73 -16.20 1.08 8.06
CA TYR A 73 -16.42 1.98 9.19
C TYR A 73 -15.92 3.40 8.90
N GLY A 74 -16.68 4.40 9.37
CA GLY A 74 -16.35 5.81 9.20
C GLY A 74 -16.20 6.24 7.73
N GLU A 75 -15.53 7.35 7.52
CA GLU A 75 -15.05 7.81 6.22
C GLU A 75 -13.54 8.03 6.28
N ILE A 76 -12.82 7.62 5.24
CA ILE A 76 -11.40 7.95 5.08
C ILE A 76 -11.20 8.70 3.76
N CYS A 77 -10.66 9.90 3.83
CA CYS A 77 -10.30 10.69 2.66
C CYS A 77 -8.79 10.68 2.48
N LEU A 78 -8.30 10.43 1.27
CA LEU A 78 -6.87 10.35 0.98
C LEU A 78 -6.50 11.21 -0.24
N ARG A 79 -5.26 11.71 -0.26
CA ARG A 79 -4.64 12.31 -1.44
C ARG A 79 -3.19 11.89 -1.55
N ALA A 80 -2.68 11.76 -2.78
CA ALA A 80 -1.29 11.41 -3.02
C ALA A 80 -0.44 12.66 -3.31
N HIS A 81 0.80 12.64 -2.84
CA HIS A 81 1.88 13.39 -3.46
C HIS A 81 2.53 12.49 -4.51
N ARG A 82 2.42 12.88 -5.77
CA ARG A 82 2.97 12.15 -6.90
C ARG A 82 4.26 12.80 -7.35
N SER A 83 5.28 11.99 -7.63
CA SER A 83 6.57 12.50 -8.08
C SER A 83 6.40 13.42 -9.28
N ARG A 84 7.06 14.59 -9.25
CA ARG A 84 6.98 15.66 -10.27
C ARG A 84 5.64 16.41 -10.39
N TYR A 85 4.52 15.84 -9.92
CA TYR A 85 3.19 16.48 -9.99
C TYR A 85 2.78 17.18 -8.69
N GLY A 86 3.42 16.84 -7.58
CA GLY A 86 3.06 17.39 -6.28
C GLY A 86 1.82 16.72 -5.69
N TRP A 87 1.17 17.42 -4.77
CA TRP A 87 -0.07 16.96 -4.14
C TRP A 87 -1.25 17.04 -5.11
N ASP A 88 -2.06 15.98 -5.15
CA ASP A 88 -3.35 16.02 -5.80
C ASP A 88 -4.24 17.11 -5.15
N SER A 89 -4.95 17.87 -5.98
CA SER A 89 -5.73 19.04 -5.55
C SER A 89 -6.99 18.68 -4.75
N THR A 90 -7.46 17.44 -4.87
CA THR A 90 -8.68 16.94 -4.23
C THR A 90 -8.41 15.65 -3.49
N GLU A 91 -9.02 15.50 -2.32
CA GLU A 91 -9.06 14.23 -1.61
C GLU A 91 -10.11 13.29 -2.19
N GLN A 92 -9.86 12.00 -2.05
CA GLN A 92 -10.74 10.91 -2.48
C GLN A 92 -11.26 10.19 -1.23
N CYS A 93 -12.57 10.23 -1.01
CA CYS A 93 -13.20 9.81 0.24
C CYS A 93 -13.94 8.47 0.12
N ALA A 94 -13.42 7.44 0.78
CA ALA A 94 -14.09 6.16 0.95
C ALA A 94 -15.05 6.22 2.16
N LYS A 95 -16.34 6.12 1.87
CA LYS A 95 -17.41 5.80 2.83
C LYS A 95 -17.58 4.27 2.96
N PRO A 96 -18.36 3.76 3.93
CA PRO A 96 -18.54 2.33 4.09
C PRO A 96 -19.04 1.67 2.80
N GLY A 97 -18.32 0.65 2.35
CA GLY A 97 -18.61 -0.10 1.11
C GLY A 97 -18.31 0.66 -0.19
N LYS A 98 -17.66 1.83 -0.14
CA LYS A 98 -17.23 2.57 -1.34
C LYS A 98 -15.71 2.49 -1.48
N THR A 99 -15.29 2.06 -2.66
CA THR A 99 -13.88 2.09 -3.06
C THR A 99 -13.53 3.43 -3.69
N VAL A 100 -12.41 4.00 -3.25
CA VAL A 100 -11.79 5.16 -3.90
C VAL A 100 -10.36 4.83 -4.32
N GLN A 101 -9.81 5.65 -5.22
CA GLN A 101 -8.46 5.49 -5.73
C GLN A 101 -7.70 6.81 -5.65
N ILE A 102 -6.45 6.75 -5.22
CA ILE A 102 -5.46 7.81 -5.40
C ILE A 102 -4.32 7.30 -6.29
N GLY A 103 -3.56 8.21 -6.88
CA GLY A 103 -2.48 7.83 -7.78
C GLY A 103 -2.95 7.49 -9.19
N THR A 104 -2.08 6.83 -9.94
CA THR A 104 -2.22 6.61 -11.38
C THR A 104 -1.76 5.21 -11.77
N GLU A 105 -2.38 4.61 -12.77
CA GLU A 105 -2.05 3.25 -13.22
C GLU A 105 -1.17 3.31 -14.48
N GLY A 106 0.00 2.67 -14.47
CA GLY A 106 0.82 2.44 -15.67
C GLY A 106 1.55 3.67 -16.21
N MET A 107 1.51 4.79 -15.50
CA MET A 107 2.20 6.03 -15.90
C MET A 107 3.62 6.14 -15.36
N ASN A 108 4.09 5.17 -14.56
CA ASN A 108 5.37 5.23 -13.86
C ASN A 108 5.57 6.56 -13.10
N VAL A 109 4.48 7.00 -12.46
CA VAL A 109 4.46 8.16 -11.57
C VAL A 109 4.31 7.63 -10.14
N PRO A 110 5.41 7.55 -9.37
CA PRO A 110 5.35 7.03 -8.02
C PRO A 110 4.56 7.94 -7.08
N ILE A 111 3.84 7.33 -6.16
CA ILE A 111 3.41 7.98 -4.94
C ILE A 111 4.62 8.11 -4.01
N GLU A 112 4.94 9.32 -3.57
CA GLU A 112 6.02 9.60 -2.62
C GLU A 112 5.50 9.80 -1.20
N ALA A 113 4.30 10.38 -1.08
CA ALA A 113 3.62 10.57 0.19
C ALA A 113 2.11 10.42 0.03
N ILE A 114 1.44 10.06 1.13
CA ILE A 114 -0.02 10.01 1.23
C ILE A 114 -0.41 10.87 2.43
N GLU A 115 -1.37 11.76 2.23
CA GLU A 115 -2.11 12.38 3.31
C GLU A 115 -3.49 11.76 3.38
N TYR A 116 -3.96 11.55 4.60
CA TYR A 116 -5.31 11.09 4.82
C TYR A 116 -5.93 11.71 6.07
N VAL A 117 -7.25 11.81 6.02
CA VAL A 117 -8.10 12.18 7.14
C VAL A 117 -9.12 11.09 7.41
N GLU A 118 -9.20 10.67 8.66
CA GLU A 118 -10.21 9.75 9.17
C GLU A 118 -11.36 10.55 9.78
N ARG A 119 -12.59 10.15 9.48
CA ARG A 119 -13.82 10.70 10.02
C ARG A 119 -14.67 9.53 10.54
N PRO A 120 -14.39 9.04 11.76
CA PRO A 120 -14.97 7.80 12.28
C PRO A 120 -16.49 7.84 12.53
N GLY A 121 -17.11 9.03 12.56
CA GLY A 121 -18.56 9.17 12.81
C GLY A 121 -18.98 8.80 14.24
N GLY A 122 -18.03 8.57 15.15
CA GLY A 122 -18.21 8.20 16.55
C GLY A 122 -16.87 8.05 17.29
N SER A 123 -16.89 7.54 18.53
CA SER A 123 -15.71 7.45 19.41
C SER A 123 -14.74 6.29 19.10
N GLY A 124 -14.79 5.72 17.91
CA GLY A 124 -14.15 4.43 17.59
C GLY A 124 -12.85 4.56 16.81
N GLY A 125 -11.74 4.23 17.47
CA GLY A 125 -10.46 3.84 16.86
C GLY A 125 -9.72 4.93 16.07
N TYR A 126 -8.48 4.62 15.69
CA TYR A 126 -7.69 5.41 14.75
C TYR A 126 -6.89 4.47 13.82
N VAL A 127 -6.62 4.91 12.59
CA VAL A 127 -5.86 4.12 11.62
C VAL A 127 -4.37 4.37 11.84
N PHE A 128 -3.69 3.37 12.38
CA PHE A 128 -2.24 3.31 12.30
C PHE A 128 -1.81 2.97 10.88
N SER A 129 -0.76 3.64 10.44
CA SER A 129 -0.25 3.41 9.10
C SER A 129 1.28 3.49 9.04
N THR A 130 1.86 2.75 8.10
CA THR A 130 3.30 2.65 7.86
C THR A 130 3.54 2.52 6.35
N ALA A 131 4.54 3.22 5.84
CA ALA A 131 5.00 3.08 4.45
C ALA A 131 6.38 2.43 4.44
N HIS A 132 6.65 1.62 3.43
CA HIS A 132 8.01 1.23 3.08
C HIS A 132 8.49 2.15 1.95
N LEU A 133 9.51 2.96 2.22
CA LEU A 133 10.11 3.83 1.21
C LEU A 133 11.43 3.23 0.72
N ARG A 134 11.66 3.41 -0.58
CA ARG A 134 12.94 3.05 -1.20
C ARG A 134 14.11 3.69 -0.47
N ASP A 135 15.14 2.90 -0.19
CA ASP A 135 16.39 3.32 0.46
C ASP A 135 16.21 3.99 1.85
N LYS A 136 15.06 3.78 2.50
CA LYS A 136 14.79 4.25 3.87
C LYS A 136 14.19 3.15 4.75
N GLY A 137 13.45 2.23 4.16
CA GLY A 137 12.77 1.15 4.88
C GLY A 137 11.40 1.58 5.40
N ASP A 138 10.96 0.93 6.47
CA ASP A 138 9.65 1.16 7.06
C ASP A 138 9.65 2.47 7.87
N VAL A 139 8.74 3.38 7.52
CA VAL A 139 8.51 4.65 8.22
C VAL A 139 7.06 4.71 8.68
N PRO A 140 6.80 4.87 9.99
CA PRO A 140 5.46 5.09 10.49
C PRO A 140 4.93 6.44 10.02
N HIS A 141 3.61 6.61 10.01
CA HIS A 141 3.02 7.90 9.73
C HIS A 141 3.48 8.96 10.74
N TYR A 142 3.58 10.18 10.25
CA TYR A 142 3.70 11.37 11.08
C TYR A 142 2.31 11.98 11.24
N ARG A 143 1.90 12.25 12.48
CA ARG A 143 0.67 13.01 12.75
C ARG A 143 0.95 14.48 12.42
N THR A 144 0.31 15.00 11.38
CA THR A 144 0.59 16.33 10.85
C THR A 144 -0.13 17.45 11.58
N SER A 145 -1.11 17.16 12.45
CA SER A 145 -1.86 18.19 13.16
C SER A 145 -2.55 17.68 14.42
N THR A 146 -2.43 18.45 15.50
CA THR A 146 -3.27 18.42 16.71
C THR A 146 -4.46 19.40 16.60
N TYR A 147 -4.74 20.00 15.45
CA TYR A 147 -5.94 20.86 15.29
C TYR A 147 -7.21 20.01 15.19
N HIS A 148 -7.82 19.84 16.35
CA HIS A 148 -9.10 19.19 16.57
C HIS A 148 -10.22 20.20 16.32
N THR A 149 -10.84 20.18 15.15
CA THR A 149 -12.23 20.62 15.02
C THR A 149 -13.11 19.38 14.97
N GLY A 150 -13.25 18.71 16.12
CA GLY A 150 -14.04 17.48 16.27
C GLY A 150 -13.21 16.18 16.25
N TRP A 151 -13.82 15.08 15.79
CA TRP A 151 -13.29 13.71 15.83
C TRP A 151 -12.44 13.30 14.62
N ASN A 152 -11.89 14.26 13.86
CA ASN A 152 -11.15 13.95 12.63
C ASN A 152 -9.65 13.77 12.90
N TYR A 153 -9.02 12.74 12.33
CA TYR A 153 -7.58 12.46 12.49
C TYR A 153 -6.83 12.65 11.19
N TYR A 154 -5.80 13.49 11.19
CA TYR A 154 -4.96 13.77 10.02
C TYR A 154 -3.57 13.14 10.17
N ALA A 155 -3.11 12.46 9.13
CA ALA A 155 -1.80 11.84 9.11
C ALA A 155 -1.17 11.90 7.72
N ARG A 156 0.17 11.88 7.70
CA ARG A 156 0.97 11.79 6.49
C ARG A 156 1.90 10.58 6.58
N LEU A 157 1.97 9.79 5.51
CA LEU A 157 3.00 8.79 5.29
C LEU A 157 3.92 9.25 4.16
N GLY A 158 5.18 8.84 4.25
CA GLY A 158 6.13 9.06 3.18
C GLY A 158 6.85 10.40 3.24
N THR A 159 7.45 10.79 2.13
CA THR A 159 8.28 11.99 1.98
C THR A 159 7.94 12.68 0.68
N THR A 160 8.10 13.99 0.61
CA THR A 160 7.84 14.76 -0.62
C THR A 160 9.17 15.27 -1.20
N GLY A 161 9.47 14.98 -2.46
CA GLY A 161 10.63 15.57 -3.15
C GLY A 161 12.00 15.00 -2.77
N GLU A 162 12.07 13.95 -1.95
CA GLU A 162 13.33 13.27 -1.60
C GLU A 162 13.76 12.22 -2.64
N ALA A 163 13.01 12.07 -3.74
CA ALA A 163 13.19 11.00 -4.74
C ALA A 163 13.18 9.58 -4.13
N ARG A 164 12.45 9.41 -3.02
CA ARG A 164 12.26 8.14 -2.31
C ARG A 164 10.81 7.69 -2.48
N PRO A 165 10.46 7.05 -3.60
CA PRO A 165 9.10 6.60 -3.84
C PRO A 165 8.71 5.50 -2.86
N MET A 166 7.41 5.40 -2.64
CA MET A 166 6.81 4.36 -1.83
C MET A 166 6.78 3.04 -2.60
N GLU A 167 7.08 1.94 -1.92
CA GLU A 167 7.04 0.59 -2.51
C GLU A 167 5.90 -0.24 -1.92
N ALA A 168 5.52 0.03 -0.68
CA ALA A 168 4.40 -0.61 -0.01
C ALA A 168 3.79 0.26 1.09
N VAL A 169 2.54 -0.03 1.42
CA VAL A 169 1.79 0.59 2.53
C VAL A 169 1.13 -0.46 3.40
N ARG A 170 0.91 -0.07 4.65
CA ARG A 170 0.17 -0.83 5.66
C ARG A 170 -0.73 0.16 6.40
N PHE A 171 -2.03 -0.13 6.47
CA PHE A 171 -3.02 0.54 7.29
C PHE A 171 -3.68 -0.47 8.23
N ASN A 172 -3.94 -0.07 9.48
CA ASN A 172 -4.52 -0.90 10.51
C ASN A 172 -5.42 -0.07 11.43
N TRP A 173 -6.68 -0.47 11.60
CA TRP A 173 -7.53 0.09 12.66
C TRP A 173 -7.03 -0.36 14.03
N SER A 174 -7.03 0.57 15.00
CA SER A 174 -6.75 0.33 16.43
C SER A 174 -8.01 0.02 17.24
#